data_AF-A0A8C7X5Q3-F1
#
_entry.id   AF-A0A8C7X5Q3-F1
#
_cell.length_a   1.000
_cell.length_b   1.000
_cell.length_c   1.000
_cell.angle_alpha   90.00
_cell.angle_beta   90.00
_cell.angle_gamma   90.00
#
_symmetry.space_group_name_H-M   'P 1'
#
loop_
_entity.id
_entity.type
_entity.pdbx_description
1 polymer ?
#
loop_
_entity_poly.entity_id
_entity_poly.type
_entity_poly.pdbx_seq_one_letter_code
_entity_poly.pdbx_strand_id
1 'polypeptide(L)'
;MSLPKSMPAKCLVSVSFLLSVACSASVEAEVLQLISPALVRKLLLKMGEKISMTHNPRFRYEDWGPTFLSAVFIKEAVANIC
;
A
#
# COMPACT_ATOMS: atom_id res chain seq x y z
N MET A 1 22.87 21.50 4.27
CA MET A 1 22.62 20.41 3.31
C MET A 1 23.39 19.18 3.80
N SER A 2 22.80 18.44 4.73
CA SER A 2 23.41 17.27 5.38
C SER A 2 23.30 16.05 4.47
N LEU A 3 24.44 15.44 4.13
CA LEU A 3 24.50 14.18 3.39
C LEU A 3 23.73 13.07 4.13
N PRO A 4 23.00 12.19 3.41
CA PRO A 4 22.40 11.02 4.03
C PRO A 4 23.49 10.07 4.51
N LYS A 5 23.41 9.63 5.76
CA LYS A 5 24.29 8.58 6.32
C LYS A 5 24.22 7.36 5.41
N SER A 6 25.36 6.81 5.01
CA SER A 6 25.40 5.62 4.15
C SER A 6 24.69 4.46 4.86
N MET A 7 23.60 3.98 4.24
CA MET A 7 22.79 2.90 4.77
C MET A 7 23.59 1.59 4.79
N PRO A 8 23.49 0.77 5.86
CA PRO A 8 24.24 -0.48 5.95
C PRO A 8 23.74 -1.49 4.89
N ALA A 9 24.66 -2.21 4.25
CA ALA A 9 24.36 -3.15 3.15
C ALA A 9 23.27 -4.20 3.49
N LYS A 10 23.14 -4.58 4.76
CA LYS A 10 22.11 -5.50 5.26
C LYS A 10 20.70 -4.90 5.15
N CYS A 11 20.59 -3.60 5.42
CA CYS A 11 19.35 -2.84 5.28
C CYS A 11 19.03 -2.61 3.80
N LEU A 12 20.06 -2.38 2.96
CA LEU A 12 19.89 -2.28 1.51
C LEU A 12 19.26 -3.55 0.90
N VAL A 13 19.79 -4.74 1.23
CA VAL A 13 19.25 -6.02 0.73
C VAL A 13 17.82 -6.27 1.22
N SER A 14 17.55 -5.98 2.50
CA SER A 14 16.19 -6.10 3.06
C SER A 14 15.20 -5.16 2.37
N VAL A 15 15.61 -3.92 2.10
CA VAL A 15 14.77 -2.91 1.44
C VAL A 15 14.51 -3.31 -0.02
N SER A 16 15.52 -3.80 -0.75
CA SER A 16 15.34 -4.29 -2.13
C SER A 16 14.36 -5.46 -2.19
N PHE A 17 14.41 -6.39 -1.24
CA PHE A 17 13.46 -7.50 -1.16
C PHE A 17 12.04 -7.03 -0.88
N LEU A 18 11.85 -6.14 0.10
CA LEU A 18 10.54 -5.59 0.44
C LEU A 18 9.94 -4.77 -0.72
N LEU A 19 10.78 -4.01 -1.44
CA LEU A 19 10.36 -3.24 -2.60
C LEU A 19 9.90 -4.14 -3.75
N SER A 20 10.61 -5.25 -4.00
CA SER A 20 10.22 -6.24 -5.01
C SER A 20 8.87 -6.89 -4.70
N VAL A 21 8.64 -7.25 -3.44
CA VAL A 21 7.35 -7.81 -2.97
C VAL A 21 6.24 -6.77 -3.09
N ALA A 22 6.47 -5.52 -2.71
CA ALA A 22 5.47 -4.44 -2.80
C ALA A 22 5.11 -4.11 -4.28
N CYS A 23 6.09 -4.08 -5.18
CA CYS A 23 5.85 -3.89 -6.61
C CYS A 23 5.03 -5.04 -7.20
N SER A 24 5.38 -6.29 -6.89
CA SER A 24 4.64 -7.46 -7.37
C SER A 24 3.18 -7.43 -6.90
N ALA A 25 2.95 -7.13 -5.61
CA ALA A 25 1.61 -7.00 -5.03
C ALA A 25 0.80 -5.84 -5.64
N SER A 26 1.46 -4.75 -6.02
CA SER A 26 0.81 -3.61 -6.68
C SER A 26 0.30 -3.99 -8.08
N VAL A 27 1.11 -4.70 -8.86
CA VAL A 27 0.74 -5.19 -10.19
C VAL A 27 -0.42 -6.20 -10.09
N GLU A 28 -0.35 -7.14 -9.14
CA GLU A 28 -1.43 -8.10 -8.89
C GLU A 28 -2.75 -7.41 -8.53
N ALA A 29 -2.69 -6.36 -7.70
CA ALA A 29 -3.85 -5.58 -7.31
C ALA A 29 -4.47 -4.82 -8.50
N GLU A 30 -3.65 -4.21 -9.37
CA GLU A 30 -4.12 -3.55 -10.58
C GLU A 30 -4.75 -4.52 -11.57
N VAL A 31 -4.11 -5.67 -11.82
CA VAL A 31 -4.66 -6.72 -12.69
C VAL A 31 -5.99 -7.23 -12.13
N LEU A 32 -6.08 -7.45 -10.82
CA LEU A 32 -7.31 -7.88 -10.17
C LEU A 32 -8.41 -6.80 -10.24
N GLN A 33 -8.05 -5.52 -10.18
CA GLN A 33 -8.99 -4.40 -10.38
C GLN A 33 -9.55 -4.38 -11.80
N LEU A 34 -8.74 -4.69 -12.82
CA LEU A 34 -9.18 -4.75 -14.20
C LEU A 34 -10.12 -5.94 -14.45
N ILE A 35 -9.82 -7.11 -13.87
CA ILE A 35 -10.63 -8.33 -14.03
C ILE A 35 -11.92 -8.25 -13.23
N SER A 36 -11.85 -7.84 -11.96
CA SER A 36 -13.00 -7.80 -11.06
C SER A 36 -12.87 -6.66 -10.04
N PRO A 37 -13.29 -5.44 -10.41
CA PRO A 37 -13.26 -4.30 -9.49
C PRO A 37 -14.17 -4.53 -8.27
N ALA A 38 -15.23 -5.35 -8.43
CA ALA A 38 -16.12 -5.75 -7.35
C ALA A 38 -15.41 -6.64 -6.29
N LEU A 39 -14.49 -7.51 -6.71
CA LEU A 39 -13.73 -8.35 -5.78
C LEU A 39 -12.73 -7.52 -4.97
N VAL A 40 -11.99 -6.62 -5.64
CA VAL A 40 -11.04 -5.72 -4.98
C VAL A 40 -11.76 -4.82 -3.97
N ARG A 41 -12.92 -4.27 -4.34
CA ARG A 41 -13.76 -3.49 -3.43
C ARG A 41 -14.16 -4.30 -2.19
N LYS A 42 -14.55 -5.56 -2.34
CA LYS A 42 -14.89 -6.43 -1.21
C LYS A 42 -13.70 -6.70 -0.29
N LEU A 43 -12.52 -6.97 -0.85
CA LEU A 43 -11.29 -7.20 -0.09
C LEU A 43 -10.88 -5.96 0.72
N LEU A 44 -10.87 -4.79 0.07
CA LEU A 44 -10.58 -3.51 0.72
C LEU A 44 -11.61 -3.19 1.81
N LEU A 45 -12.91 -3.40 1.56
CA LEU A 45 -13.94 -3.18 2.60
C LEU A 45 -13.77 -4.12 3.79
N LYS A 46 -13.42 -5.40 3.58
CA LYS A 46 -13.13 -6.35 4.65
C LYS A 46 -11.89 -5.95 5.47
N MET A 47 -10.86 -5.43 4.80
CA MET A 47 -9.70 -4.86 5.47
C MET A 47 -10.07 -3.61 6.27
N GLY A 48 -10.86 -2.71 5.68
CA GLY A 48 -11.40 -1.51 6.30
C GLY A 48 -12.22 -1.82 7.55
N GLU A 49 -13.03 -2.88 7.51
CA GLU A 49 -13.80 -3.39 8.65
C GLU A 49 -12.88 -3.87 9.78
N LYS A 50 -11.81 -4.61 9.45
CA LYS A 50 -10.83 -5.07 10.43
C LYS A 50 -10.10 -3.92 11.13
N ILE A 51 -9.81 -2.83 10.42
CA ILE A 51 -9.22 -1.61 11.01
C ILE A 51 -10.27 -0.62 11.52
N SER A 52 -11.54 -1.04 11.63
CA SER A 52 -12.68 -0.23 12.09
C SER A 52 -12.95 1.05 11.28
N MET A 53 -12.39 1.17 10.07
CA MET A 53 -12.63 2.32 9.19
C MET A 53 -14.06 2.35 8.65
N THR A 54 -14.66 1.19 8.38
CA THR A 54 -16.04 1.12 7.86
C THR A 54 -17.09 1.47 8.91
N HIS A 55 -16.72 1.53 10.20
CA HIS A 55 -17.61 2.00 11.27
C HIS A 55 -17.72 3.53 11.34
N ASN A 56 -16.85 4.27 10.63
CA ASN A 56 -16.95 5.72 10.57
C ASN A 56 -18.23 6.13 9.80
N PRO A 57 -19.15 6.91 10.38
CA PRO A 57 -20.39 7.31 9.71
C PRO A 57 -20.17 8.21 8.49
N ARG A 58 -18.97 8.78 8.33
CA ARG A 58 -18.56 9.54 7.14
C ARG A 58 -17.74 8.71 6.16
N PHE A 59 -17.63 7.39 6.39
CA PHE A 59 -16.88 6.50 5.51
C PHE A 59 -17.51 6.45 4.12
N ARG A 60 -16.68 6.68 3.10
CA ARG A 60 -17.02 6.47 1.70
C ARG A 60 -15.87 5.68 1.08
N TYR A 61 -16.21 4.57 0.41
CA TYR A 61 -15.20 3.72 -0.20
C TYR A 61 -14.42 4.50 -1.27
N GLU A 62 -15.10 5.36 -2.00
CA GLU A 62 -14.53 6.12 -3.12
C GLU A 62 -13.45 7.12 -2.67
N ASP A 63 -13.54 7.62 -1.43
CA ASP A 63 -12.57 8.55 -0.84
C ASP A 63 -11.41 7.82 -0.13
N TRP A 64 -11.53 6.51 0.10
CA TRP A 64 -10.63 5.73 0.96
C TRP A 64 -9.92 4.58 0.24
N GLY A 65 -10.66 3.79 -0.54
CA GLY A 65 -10.18 2.59 -1.22
C GLY A 65 -9.07 2.89 -2.25
N PRO A 66 -9.25 3.88 -3.16
CA PRO A 66 -8.21 4.25 -4.12
C PRO A 66 -6.90 4.72 -3.47
N THR A 67 -6.97 5.24 -2.24
CA THR A 67 -5.82 5.76 -1.51
C THR A 67 -4.80 4.66 -1.20
N PHE A 68 -5.24 3.44 -0.89
CA PHE A 68 -4.36 2.28 -0.63
C PHE A 68 -3.53 1.84 -1.83
N LEU A 69 -3.97 2.17 -3.03
CA LEU A 69 -3.29 1.83 -4.29
C LEU A 69 -2.62 3.06 -4.92
N SER A 70 -2.64 4.19 -4.22
CA SER A 70 -2.03 5.42 -4.72
C SER A 70 -0.51 5.37 -4.57
N ALA A 71 0.19 5.98 -5.53
CA ALA A 71 1.64 6.14 -5.47
C ALA A 71 2.11 6.88 -4.19
N VAL A 72 1.28 7.78 -3.65
CA VAL A 72 1.56 8.49 -2.39
C VAL A 72 1.60 7.50 -1.22
N PHE A 73 0.61 6.62 -1.12
CA PHE A 73 0.57 5.61 -0.06
C PHE A 73 1.75 4.65 -0.13
N ILE A 74 2.10 4.19 -1.34
CA ILE A 74 3.28 3.34 -1.55
C ILE A 74 4.56 4.08 -1.14
N LYS A 75 4.71 5.35 -1.53
CA LYS A 75 5.87 6.18 -1.18
C LYS A 75 6.01 6.34 0.34
N GLU A 76 4.93 6.66 1.05
CA GLU A 76 4.95 6.82 2.51
C GLU A 76 5.18 5.49 3.24
N ALA A 77 4.59 4.39 2.76
CA ALA A 77 4.81 3.05 3.32
C ALA A 77 6.28 2.62 3.21
N VAL A 78 6.93 2.90 2.08
CA VAL A 78 8.36 2.62 1.88
C VAL A 78 9.24 3.53 2.74
N ALA A 79 8.88 4.81 2.88
CA ALA A 79 9.64 5.78 3.65
C ALA A 79 9.70 5.46 5.15
N ASN A 80 8.64 4.88 5.72
CA ASN A 80 8.59 4.50 7.15
C ASN A 80 9.20 3.13 7.47
N ILE A 81 9.66 2.39 6.46
CA ILE A 81 10.34 1.10 6.62
C ILE A 81 11.88 1.26 6.67
N CYS A 82 12.41 2.42 6.27
CA CYS A 82 13.85 2.78 6.34
C CYS A 82 14.14 3.68 7.54
#